data_AF-A0A1I7EU71-F1
#
_entry.id   AF-A0A1I7EU71-F1
#
_cell.length_a   1.000
_cell.length_b   1.000
_cell.length_c   1.000
_cell.angle_alpha   90.00
_cell.angle_beta   90.00
_cell.angle_gamma   90.00
#
_symmetry.space_group_name_H-M   'P 1'
#
loop_
_entity.id
_entity.type
_entity.pdbx_description
1 polymer ?
#
loop_
_entity_poly.entity_id
_entity_poly.type
_entity_poly.pdbx_seq_one_letter_code
_entity_poly.pdbx_strand_id
1 'polypeptide(L)'
;MATNVLKDKAAQQVADQPTYDKSEWFDGKYYKFGLLPILAVAVMWVYFQRTYAYSHGMDSMEPEFDRIWMGLWRAQMVALPLIALFVWGWLYKTRNTAEQLASLTPKQEIKRYFYFLMWLGVYIFAVYWGSSFFTEQDASWHQVIIRDTSFTPSHIPLFYGSFPVYIIMGVSMIIYANTRLPLYNKGWSFPLIMTVAGPLMSLPNVGLNEWGHAFWFMEELFSAPLHWGFVILAWAALFQGGLAVQIIARFSNLLDVEWNKQDRAILDDVVTAP
;
A
#
# COMPACT_ATOMS: atom_id res chain seq x y z
N MET A 1 53.90 11.49 -1.21
CA MET A 1 52.79 11.93 -0.32
C MET A 1 51.42 11.44 -0.80
N ALA A 2 51.03 11.61 -2.07
CA ALA A 2 49.70 11.19 -2.58
C ALA A 2 49.40 9.66 -2.46
N THR A 3 50.41 8.81 -2.61
CA THR A 3 50.29 7.34 -2.49
C THR A 3 50.00 6.85 -1.07
N ASN A 4 50.46 7.59 -0.05
CA ASN A 4 50.19 7.24 1.35
C ASN A 4 48.75 7.62 1.72
N VAL A 5 48.27 8.78 1.27
CA VAL A 5 46.88 9.23 1.50
C VAL A 5 45.85 8.27 0.89
N LEU A 6 46.15 7.67 -0.27
CA LEU A 6 45.26 6.68 -0.90
C LEU A 6 45.25 5.33 -0.15
N LYS A 7 46.42 4.90 0.36
CA LYS A 7 46.51 3.71 1.22
C LYS A 7 45.80 3.92 2.55
N ASP A 8 45.93 5.10 3.14
CA ASP A 8 45.30 5.43 4.43
C ASP A 8 43.78 5.53 4.28
N LYS A 9 43.26 6.07 3.17
CA LYS A 9 41.82 6.07 2.85
C LYS A 9 41.27 4.66 2.59
N ALA A 10 42.02 3.81 1.89
CA ALA A 10 41.62 2.42 1.67
C ALA A 10 41.63 1.62 2.99
N ALA A 11 42.63 1.86 3.85
CA ALA A 11 42.71 1.25 5.18
C ALA A 11 41.57 1.74 6.10
N GLN A 12 41.20 3.03 6.04
CA GLN A 12 40.03 3.57 6.73
C GLN A 12 38.73 2.97 6.21
N GLN A 13 38.56 2.80 4.90
CA GLN A 13 37.37 2.14 4.33
C GLN A 13 37.23 0.68 4.74
N VAL A 14 38.34 -0.04 4.97
CA VAL A 14 38.32 -1.42 5.47
C VAL A 14 38.06 -1.45 6.97
N ALA A 15 38.53 -0.47 7.74
CA ALA A 15 38.27 -0.34 9.17
C ALA A 15 36.84 0.13 9.51
N ASP A 16 36.22 0.92 8.62
CA ASP A 16 34.84 1.41 8.75
C ASP A 16 33.79 0.44 8.20
N GLN A 17 34.19 -0.72 7.68
CA GLN A 17 33.23 -1.76 7.31
C GLN A 17 32.61 -2.32 8.59
N PRO A 18 31.29 -2.20 8.78
CA PRO A 18 30.65 -2.77 9.95
C PRO A 18 30.95 -4.27 10.00
N THR A 19 31.34 -4.76 11.17
CA THR A 19 31.60 -6.17 11.48
C THR A 19 30.37 -7.09 11.31
N TYR A 20 29.25 -6.55 10.84
CA TYR A 20 28.02 -7.27 10.55
C TYR A 20 27.51 -6.93 9.13
N ASP A 21 27.08 -7.94 8.39
CA ASP A 21 26.44 -7.76 7.10
C ASP A 21 24.97 -7.36 7.29
N LYS A 22 24.65 -6.10 6.97
CA LYS A 22 23.28 -5.54 7.03
C LYS A 22 22.29 -6.35 6.19
N SER A 23 22.73 -6.93 5.07
CA SER A 23 21.88 -7.66 4.13
C SER A 23 21.28 -8.94 4.73
N GLU A 24 21.89 -9.45 5.80
CA GLU A 24 21.37 -10.57 6.59
C GLU A 24 20.08 -10.24 7.34
N TRP A 25 19.84 -8.95 7.62
CA TRP A 25 18.71 -8.48 8.42
C TRP A 25 17.75 -7.60 7.62
N PHE A 26 18.28 -6.77 6.73
CA PHE A 26 17.51 -5.77 6.00
C PHE A 26 18.14 -5.48 4.63
N ASP A 27 17.31 -5.43 3.59
CA ASP A 27 17.73 -5.00 2.26
C ASP A 27 16.79 -3.93 1.70
N GLY A 28 17.18 -2.66 1.89
CA GLY A 28 16.37 -1.50 1.54
C GLY A 28 16.13 -1.32 0.04
N LYS A 29 16.84 -2.05 -0.85
CA LYS A 29 16.62 -1.92 -2.30
C LYS A 29 15.23 -2.39 -2.69
N TYR A 30 14.69 -3.40 -2.02
CA TYR A 30 13.34 -3.90 -2.27
C TYR A 30 12.27 -2.87 -1.90
N TYR A 31 12.52 -2.07 -0.87
CA TYR A 31 11.61 -0.98 -0.53
C TYR A 31 11.54 0.06 -1.64
N LYS A 32 12.68 0.42 -2.23
CA LYS A 32 12.75 1.31 -3.39
C LYS A 32 12.03 0.71 -4.60
N PHE A 33 12.16 -0.59 -4.84
CA PHE A 33 11.42 -1.29 -5.91
C PHE A 33 9.91 -1.29 -5.70
N GLY A 34 9.44 -1.16 -4.46
CA GLY A 34 8.01 -0.94 -4.19
C GLY A 34 7.59 0.53 -4.37
N LEU A 35 8.36 1.48 -3.84
CA LEU A 35 7.98 2.90 -3.84
C LEU A 35 8.11 3.57 -5.22
N LEU A 36 9.19 3.30 -5.96
CA LEU A 36 9.49 3.99 -7.21
C LEU A 36 8.46 3.73 -8.31
N PRO A 37 7.95 2.50 -8.53
CA PRO A 37 6.89 2.27 -9.50
C PRO A 37 5.58 3.01 -9.16
N ILE A 38 5.20 3.05 -7.87
CA ILE A 38 4.02 3.78 -7.42
C ILE A 38 4.19 5.28 -7.71
N LEU A 39 5.35 5.84 -7.35
CA LEU A 39 5.67 7.24 -7.65
C LEU A 39 5.67 7.52 -9.17
N ALA A 40 6.25 6.63 -9.97
CA ALA A 40 6.33 6.78 -11.41
C ALA A 40 4.93 6.80 -12.05
N VAL A 41 4.05 5.90 -11.63
CA VAL A 41 2.65 5.87 -12.11
C VAL A 41 1.88 7.11 -11.65
N ALA A 42 2.05 7.54 -10.39
CA ALA A 42 1.43 8.76 -9.89
C ALA A 42 1.88 10.01 -10.66
N VAL A 43 3.19 10.16 -10.89
CA VAL A 43 3.75 11.26 -11.69
C VAL A 43 3.24 11.19 -13.14
N MET A 44 3.12 9.98 -13.71
CA MET A 44 2.54 9.80 -15.03
C MET A 44 1.10 10.32 -15.09
N TRP A 45 0.24 9.94 -14.12
CA TRP A 45 -1.14 10.44 -14.06
C TRP A 45 -1.20 11.96 -13.89
N VAL A 46 -0.40 12.52 -12.98
CA VAL A 46 -0.33 13.98 -12.78
C VAL A 46 0.09 14.69 -14.07
N TYR A 47 1.10 14.18 -14.76
CA TYR A 47 1.57 14.75 -16.02
C TYR A 47 0.51 14.62 -17.13
N PHE A 48 -0.14 13.45 -17.22
CA PHE A 48 -1.22 13.20 -18.17
C PHE A 48 -2.38 14.18 -17.96
N GLN A 49 -2.83 14.36 -16.72
CA GLN A 49 -3.88 15.31 -16.37
C GLN A 49 -3.49 16.75 -16.70
N ARG A 50 -2.27 17.17 -16.35
CA ARG A 50 -1.78 18.53 -16.68
C ARG A 50 -1.75 18.79 -18.19
N THR A 51 -1.55 17.75 -19.00
CA THR A 51 -1.44 17.87 -20.45
C THR A 51 -2.81 17.89 -21.13
N TYR A 52 -3.74 17.04 -20.67
CA TYR A 52 -4.98 16.77 -21.41
C TYR A 52 -6.27 17.21 -20.72
N ALA A 53 -6.26 17.58 -19.43
CA ALA A 53 -7.51 17.81 -18.68
C ALA A 53 -8.30 19.02 -19.19
N TYR A 54 -7.65 20.19 -19.32
CA TYR A 54 -8.32 21.38 -19.84
C TYR A 54 -8.53 21.36 -21.35
N SER A 55 -7.67 20.64 -22.09
CA SER A 55 -7.69 20.65 -23.56
C SER A 55 -8.62 19.62 -24.17
N HIS A 56 -8.74 18.43 -23.58
CA HIS A 56 -9.49 17.30 -24.14
C HIS A 56 -10.33 16.57 -23.08
N GLY A 57 -10.50 17.16 -21.88
CA GLY A 57 -11.18 16.56 -20.74
C GLY A 57 -12.41 17.33 -20.25
N MET A 58 -12.75 18.45 -20.90
CA MET A 58 -13.83 19.34 -20.47
C MET A 58 -15.20 18.91 -20.99
N ASP A 59 -15.28 18.38 -22.22
CA ASP A 59 -16.51 17.87 -22.82
C ASP A 59 -16.38 16.37 -23.09
N SER A 60 -17.26 15.58 -22.48
CA SER A 60 -17.24 14.12 -22.59
C SER A 60 -17.87 13.57 -23.88
N MET A 61 -18.49 14.44 -24.67
CA MET A 61 -19.12 14.09 -25.95
C MET A 61 -18.16 14.23 -27.14
N GLU A 62 -16.99 14.84 -26.94
CA GLU A 62 -15.98 14.98 -27.98
C GLU A 62 -15.29 13.64 -28.32
N PRO A 63 -15.00 13.35 -29.61
CA PRO A 63 -14.26 12.15 -30.00
C PRO A 63 -12.88 12.04 -29.34
N GLU A 64 -12.23 13.18 -29.09
CA GLU A 64 -10.94 13.24 -28.42
C GLU A 64 -11.02 12.74 -26.98
N PHE A 65 -12.13 12.98 -26.29
CA PHE A 65 -12.36 12.50 -24.95
C PHE A 65 -12.38 10.97 -24.89
N ASP A 66 -13.13 10.32 -25.80
CA ASP A 66 -13.14 8.85 -25.88
C ASP A 66 -11.74 8.30 -26.19
N ARG A 67 -11.03 8.93 -27.13
CA ARG A 67 -9.68 8.50 -27.51
C ARG A 67 -8.68 8.60 -26.36
N ILE A 68 -8.68 9.70 -25.61
CA ILE A 68 -7.65 10.02 -24.61
C ILE A 68 -8.06 9.50 -23.23
N TRP A 69 -9.21 9.95 -22.72
CA TRP A 69 -9.66 9.66 -21.36
C TRP A 69 -10.26 8.27 -21.25
N MET A 70 -11.19 7.92 -22.15
CA MET A 70 -11.73 6.55 -22.15
C MET A 70 -10.67 5.54 -22.60
N GLY A 71 -9.72 5.94 -23.46
CA GLY A 71 -8.51 5.16 -23.76
C GLY A 71 -7.69 4.83 -22.52
N LEU A 72 -7.36 5.83 -21.69
CA LEU A 72 -6.66 5.64 -20.41
C LEU A 72 -7.47 4.73 -19.48
N TRP A 73 -8.78 4.99 -19.33
CA TRP A 73 -9.66 4.15 -18.51
C TRP A 73 -9.62 2.68 -18.95
N ARG A 74 -9.82 2.38 -20.25
CA ARG A 74 -9.76 1.01 -20.79
C ARG A 74 -8.41 0.36 -20.52
N ALA A 75 -7.31 1.09 -20.69
CA ALA A 75 -5.97 0.59 -20.41
C ALA A 75 -5.80 0.19 -18.94
N GLN A 76 -6.28 1.02 -18.00
CA GLN A 76 -6.24 0.73 -16.57
C GLN A 76 -7.10 -0.48 -16.20
N MET A 77 -8.32 -0.56 -16.75
CA MET A 77 -9.26 -1.66 -16.49
C MET A 77 -8.75 -3.02 -16.97
N VAL A 78 -7.76 -3.06 -17.86
CA VAL A 78 -7.07 -4.29 -18.29
C VAL A 78 -5.77 -4.48 -17.52
N ALA A 79 -4.91 -3.46 -17.46
CA ALA A 79 -3.57 -3.58 -16.91
C ALA A 79 -3.58 -3.87 -15.40
N LEU A 80 -4.40 -3.16 -14.62
CA LEU A 80 -4.38 -3.25 -13.15
C LEU A 80 -4.89 -4.62 -12.66
N PRO A 81 -5.99 -5.19 -13.18
CA PRO A 81 -6.39 -6.55 -12.81
C PRO A 81 -5.35 -7.61 -13.21
N LEU A 82 -4.69 -7.46 -14.36
CA LEU A 82 -3.62 -8.40 -14.76
C LEU A 82 -2.41 -8.32 -13.83
N ILE A 83 -2.02 -7.10 -13.42
CA ILE A 83 -0.97 -6.89 -12.42
C ILE A 83 -1.38 -7.51 -11.08
N ALA A 84 -2.63 -7.30 -10.66
CA ALA A 84 -3.17 -7.88 -9.42
C ALA A 84 -3.05 -9.41 -9.43
N LEU A 85 -3.57 -10.06 -10.48
CA LEU A 85 -3.52 -11.51 -10.64
C LEU A 85 -2.08 -12.04 -10.67
N PHE A 86 -1.18 -11.33 -11.37
CA PHE A 86 0.23 -11.70 -11.43
C PHE A 86 0.89 -11.63 -10.05
N VAL A 87 0.77 -10.49 -9.34
CA VAL A 87 1.42 -10.27 -8.04
C VAL A 87 0.84 -11.20 -6.99
N TRP A 88 -0.48 -11.27 -6.87
CA TRP A 88 -1.15 -12.14 -5.90
C TRP A 88 -0.90 -13.61 -6.19
N GLY A 89 -0.97 -14.01 -7.47
CA GLY A 89 -0.68 -15.37 -7.90
C GLY A 89 0.77 -15.76 -7.64
N TRP A 90 1.72 -14.88 -7.92
CA TRP A 90 3.14 -15.12 -7.63
C TRP A 90 3.40 -15.23 -6.13
N LEU A 91 2.85 -14.32 -5.31
CA LEU A 91 2.96 -14.39 -3.86
C LEU A 91 2.36 -15.69 -3.34
N TYR A 92 1.17 -16.08 -3.78
CA TYR A 92 0.53 -17.30 -3.30
C TYR A 92 1.26 -18.57 -3.76
N LYS A 93 1.79 -18.58 -4.99
CA LYS A 93 2.58 -19.69 -5.54
C LYS A 93 3.88 -19.92 -4.79
N THR A 94 4.53 -18.85 -4.33
CA THR A 94 5.82 -18.89 -3.63
C THR A 94 5.68 -18.97 -2.10
N ARG A 95 4.48 -19.33 -1.60
CA ARG A 95 4.19 -19.42 -0.15
C ARG A 95 5.04 -20.48 0.55
N ASN A 96 5.32 -20.27 1.83
CA ASN A 96 5.90 -21.32 2.65
C ASN A 96 4.84 -22.31 3.15
N THR A 97 5.24 -23.56 3.36
CA THR A 97 4.40 -24.56 4.04
C THR A 97 4.38 -24.30 5.55
N ALA A 98 3.42 -24.90 6.27
CA ALA A 98 3.33 -24.76 7.71
C ALA A 98 4.59 -25.26 8.42
N GLU A 99 5.19 -26.34 7.93
CA GLU A 99 6.43 -26.93 8.48
C GLU A 99 7.62 -25.99 8.26
N GLN A 100 7.72 -25.35 7.10
CA GLN A 100 8.76 -24.36 6.81
C GLN A 100 8.64 -23.11 7.69
N LEU A 101 7.41 -22.71 8.05
CA LEU A 101 7.18 -21.58 8.95
C LEU A 101 7.45 -21.96 10.41
N ALA A 102 7.06 -23.17 10.83
CA ALA A 102 7.33 -23.68 12.17
C ALA A 102 8.83 -23.86 12.45
N SER A 103 9.63 -24.16 11.43
CA SER A 103 11.08 -24.35 11.53
C SER A 103 11.91 -23.09 11.25
N LEU A 104 11.27 -21.93 11.09
CA LEU A 104 11.98 -20.69 10.76
C LEU A 104 12.93 -20.26 11.89
N THR A 105 14.13 -19.77 11.57
CA THR A 105 15.02 -19.22 12.60
C THR A 105 14.55 -17.82 13.03
N PRO A 106 14.74 -17.40 14.30
CA PRO A 106 14.34 -16.06 14.76
C PRO A 106 14.93 -14.93 13.89
N LYS A 107 16.21 -15.04 13.54
CA LYS A 107 16.89 -14.13 12.61
C LYS A 107 16.20 -14.01 11.24
N GLN A 108 15.80 -15.14 10.64
CA GLN A 108 15.06 -15.12 9.37
C GLN A 108 13.66 -14.52 9.54
N GLU A 109 13.01 -14.74 10.67
CA GLU A 109 11.70 -14.15 10.94
C GLU A 109 11.78 -12.62 11.03
N ILE A 110 12.78 -12.12 11.77
CA ILE A 110 13.09 -10.69 11.87
C ILE A 110 13.27 -10.07 10.48
N LYS A 111 14.07 -10.71 9.61
CA LYS A 111 14.26 -10.25 8.23
C LYS A 111 12.95 -10.18 7.45
N ARG A 112 12.08 -11.20 7.59
CA ARG A 112 10.78 -11.22 6.91
C ARG A 112 9.82 -10.16 7.45
N TYR A 113 9.90 -9.82 8.74
CA TYR A 113 9.16 -8.71 9.32
C TYR A 113 9.64 -7.36 8.81
N PHE A 114 10.94 -7.16 8.55
CA PHE A 114 11.40 -5.96 7.86
C PHE A 114 10.82 -5.84 6.45
N TYR A 115 10.76 -6.93 5.69
CA TYR A 115 10.07 -6.93 4.40
C TYR A 115 8.56 -6.71 4.52
N PHE A 116 7.92 -7.20 5.59
CA PHE A 116 6.53 -6.88 5.90
C PHE A 116 6.32 -5.39 6.16
N LEU A 117 7.21 -4.77 6.93
CA LEU A 117 7.21 -3.32 7.15
C LEU A 117 7.43 -2.53 5.85
N MET A 118 8.23 -3.06 4.91
CA MET A 118 8.32 -2.47 3.56
C MET A 118 7.00 -2.58 2.81
N TRP A 119 6.32 -3.73 2.83
CA TRP A 119 4.98 -3.86 2.24
C TRP A 119 4.00 -2.86 2.84
N LEU A 120 4.00 -2.71 4.17
CA LEU A 120 3.19 -1.72 4.88
C LEU A 120 3.52 -0.29 4.43
N GLY A 121 4.81 0.06 4.33
CA GLY A 121 5.24 1.37 3.87
C GLY A 121 4.83 1.66 2.42
N VAL A 122 4.97 0.69 1.51
CA VAL A 122 4.52 0.84 0.12
C VAL A 122 3.00 0.95 0.04
N TYR A 123 2.28 0.18 0.85
CA TYR A 123 0.82 0.27 0.95
C TYR A 123 0.38 1.67 1.44
N ILE A 124 0.96 2.17 2.53
CA ILE A 124 0.67 3.53 3.03
C ILE A 124 0.99 4.59 1.97
N PHE A 125 2.09 4.43 1.24
CA PHE A 125 2.44 5.35 0.16
C PHE A 125 1.42 5.32 -0.99
N ALA A 126 0.90 4.15 -1.35
CA ALA A 126 -0.18 4.03 -2.33
C ALA A 126 -1.51 4.63 -1.82
N VAL A 127 -1.83 4.44 -0.53
CA VAL A 127 -3.00 5.06 0.11
C VAL A 127 -2.87 6.58 0.14
N TYR A 128 -1.68 7.13 0.39
CA TYR A 128 -1.45 8.58 0.32
C TYR A 128 -1.82 9.16 -1.05
N TRP A 129 -1.36 8.55 -2.14
CA TRP A 129 -1.72 9.01 -3.48
C TRP A 129 -3.22 8.89 -3.73
N GLY A 130 -3.82 7.75 -3.37
CA GLY A 130 -5.25 7.52 -3.59
C GLY A 130 -6.14 8.42 -2.75
N SER A 131 -6.05 8.27 -1.43
CA SER A 131 -6.99 8.82 -0.45
C SER A 131 -6.63 10.21 0.08
N SER A 132 -5.51 10.80 -0.35
CA SER A 132 -5.19 12.20 -0.08
C SER A 132 -4.98 12.95 -1.39
N PHE A 133 -3.87 12.72 -2.10
CA PHE A 133 -3.52 13.57 -3.24
C PHE A 133 -4.58 13.59 -4.35
N PHE A 134 -4.96 12.42 -4.90
CA PHE A 134 -5.93 12.37 -6.00
C PHE A 134 -7.35 12.65 -5.52
N THR A 135 -7.70 12.30 -4.28
CA THR A 135 -9.01 12.65 -3.69
C THR A 135 -9.19 14.16 -3.51
N GLU A 136 -8.19 14.87 -2.98
CA GLU A 136 -8.27 16.33 -2.82
C GLU A 136 -8.12 17.07 -4.15
N GLN A 137 -7.37 16.49 -5.10
CA GLN A 137 -7.32 16.99 -6.47
C GLN A 137 -8.71 16.94 -7.13
N ASP A 138 -9.45 15.85 -6.91
CA ASP A 138 -10.81 15.68 -7.43
C ASP A 138 -11.79 16.70 -6.83
N ALA A 139 -11.71 16.93 -5.52
CA ALA A 139 -12.47 17.99 -4.87
C ALA A 139 -12.21 19.37 -5.50
N SER A 140 -10.95 19.64 -5.88
CA SER A 140 -10.58 20.88 -6.59
C SER A 140 -11.11 20.90 -8.02
N TRP A 141 -11.13 19.75 -8.72
CA TRP A 141 -11.67 19.63 -10.07
C TRP A 141 -13.18 19.92 -10.11
N HIS A 142 -13.93 19.50 -9.07
CA HIS A 142 -15.34 19.85 -8.93
C HIS A 142 -15.62 21.36 -8.80
N GLN A 143 -14.62 22.17 -8.46
CA GLN A 143 -14.79 23.63 -8.39
C GLN A 143 -14.61 24.33 -9.74
N VAL A 144 -14.15 23.61 -10.77
CA VAL A 144 -13.81 24.21 -12.08
C VAL A 144 -14.58 23.61 -13.25
N ILE A 145 -15.43 22.59 -13.00
CA ILE A 145 -16.29 22.00 -14.03
C ILE A 145 -17.72 21.78 -13.54
N ILE A 146 -18.67 21.88 -14.47
CA ILE A 146 -19.97 21.22 -14.37
C ILE A 146 -19.80 19.90 -15.11
N ARG A 147 -20.24 18.80 -14.50
CA ARG A 147 -19.90 17.46 -14.98
C ARG A 147 -20.92 16.93 -15.98
N ASP A 148 -20.43 16.58 -17.17
CA ASP A 148 -21.24 15.92 -18.20
C ASP A 148 -21.23 14.38 -18.08
N THR A 149 -20.35 13.82 -17.24
CA THR A 149 -20.21 12.38 -16.98
C THR A 149 -19.59 12.09 -15.61
N SER A 150 -19.72 10.84 -15.15
CA SER A 150 -18.99 10.32 -13.99
C SER A 150 -17.57 9.86 -14.31
N PHE A 151 -17.14 9.87 -15.58
CA PHE A 151 -15.78 9.53 -15.98
C PHE A 151 -14.93 10.80 -16.21
N THR A 152 -14.73 11.63 -15.20
CA THR A 152 -13.99 12.90 -15.35
C THR A 152 -12.47 12.68 -15.44
N PRO A 153 -11.71 13.69 -15.91
CA PRO A 153 -10.24 13.70 -15.86
C PRO A 153 -9.62 13.46 -14.47
N SER A 154 -10.34 13.76 -13.39
CA SER A 154 -9.94 13.47 -12.01
C SER A 154 -10.36 12.07 -11.57
N HIS A 155 -11.58 11.64 -11.90
CA HIS A 155 -12.12 10.32 -11.53
C HIS A 155 -11.35 9.17 -12.16
N ILE A 156 -10.92 9.30 -13.42
CA ILE A 156 -10.25 8.21 -14.14
C ILE A 156 -8.94 7.81 -13.44
N PRO A 157 -7.99 8.73 -13.16
CA PRO A 157 -6.81 8.41 -12.36
C PRO A 157 -7.12 8.06 -10.91
N LEU A 158 -8.12 8.69 -10.27
CA LEU A 158 -8.45 8.45 -8.87
C LEU A 158 -9.08 7.06 -8.65
N PHE A 159 -10.29 6.83 -9.17
CA PHE A 159 -11.10 5.64 -8.88
C PHE A 159 -10.70 4.42 -9.67
N TYR A 160 -10.22 4.62 -10.89
CA TYR A 160 -9.87 3.53 -11.80
C TYR A 160 -8.37 3.34 -11.95
N GLY A 161 -7.56 4.17 -11.28
CA GLY A 161 -6.11 4.07 -11.22
C GLY A 161 -5.61 3.87 -9.79
N SER A 162 -5.54 4.95 -9.02
CA SER A 162 -4.88 5.01 -7.71
C SER A 162 -5.56 4.15 -6.66
N PHE A 163 -6.89 4.08 -6.67
CA PHE A 163 -7.65 3.22 -5.78
C PHE A 163 -7.31 1.73 -6.01
N PRO A 164 -7.47 1.18 -7.22
CA PRO A 164 -7.01 -0.17 -7.53
C PRO A 164 -5.56 -0.44 -7.15
N VAL A 165 -4.65 0.52 -7.36
CA VAL A 165 -3.23 0.37 -6.98
C VAL A 165 -3.07 0.12 -5.48
N TYR A 166 -3.66 0.93 -4.59
CA TYR A 166 -3.50 0.66 -3.16
C TYR A 166 -4.21 -0.63 -2.73
N ILE A 167 -5.28 -1.04 -3.41
CA ILE A 167 -5.97 -2.32 -3.15
C ILE A 167 -5.04 -3.49 -3.48
N ILE A 168 -4.39 -3.44 -4.64
CA ILE A 168 -3.39 -4.44 -5.06
C ILE A 168 -2.30 -4.56 -4.01
N MET A 169 -1.78 -3.42 -3.52
CA MET A 169 -0.73 -3.41 -2.50
C MET A 169 -1.21 -3.92 -1.14
N GLY A 170 -2.42 -3.56 -0.72
CA GLY A 170 -3.00 -3.99 0.55
C GLY A 170 -3.27 -5.50 0.59
N VAL A 171 -3.87 -6.04 -0.47
CA VAL A 171 -4.08 -7.49 -0.61
C VAL A 171 -2.74 -8.22 -0.70
N SER A 172 -1.75 -7.66 -1.42
CA SER A 172 -0.40 -8.25 -1.48
C SER A 172 0.27 -8.30 -0.11
N MET A 173 0.12 -7.26 0.71
CA MET A 173 0.61 -7.22 2.08
C MET A 173 -0.03 -8.31 2.95
N ILE A 174 -1.36 -8.51 2.85
CA ILE A 174 -2.08 -9.59 3.55
C ILE A 174 -1.56 -10.96 3.11
N ILE A 175 -1.46 -11.19 1.80
CA ILE A 175 -0.97 -12.46 1.27
C ILE A 175 0.44 -12.70 1.78
N TYR A 176 1.34 -11.71 1.69
CA TYR A 176 2.70 -11.81 2.20
C TYR A 176 2.73 -12.23 3.67
N ALA A 177 1.98 -11.53 4.54
CA ALA A 177 1.92 -11.86 5.96
C ALA A 177 1.48 -13.31 6.20
N ASN A 178 0.34 -13.71 5.61
CA ASN A 178 -0.26 -15.03 5.81
C ASN A 178 0.57 -16.20 5.26
N THR A 179 1.58 -15.92 4.42
CA THR A 179 2.36 -16.97 3.73
C THR A 179 3.85 -16.95 4.06
N ARG A 180 4.34 -15.94 4.79
CA ARG A 180 5.76 -15.79 5.17
C ARG A 180 5.98 -15.62 6.66
N LEU A 181 4.96 -15.22 7.41
CA LEU A 181 5.09 -14.93 8.84
C LEU A 181 4.28 -15.94 9.67
N PRO A 182 4.91 -16.64 10.63
CA PRO A 182 4.23 -17.65 11.44
C PRO A 182 2.99 -17.12 12.17
N LEU A 183 3.07 -15.93 12.76
CA LEU A 183 1.96 -15.32 13.51
C LEU A 183 0.69 -15.18 12.67
N TYR A 184 0.83 -14.68 11.45
CA TYR A 184 -0.29 -14.42 10.53
C TYR A 184 -0.70 -15.67 9.73
N ASN A 185 0.16 -16.68 9.64
CA ASN A 185 -0.19 -17.94 9.01
C ASN A 185 -1.13 -18.80 9.88
N LYS A 186 -0.98 -18.75 11.21
CA LYS A 186 -1.81 -19.49 12.17
C LYS A 186 -3.27 -19.02 12.20
N GLY A 187 -3.55 -17.79 11.79
CA GLY A 187 -4.90 -17.25 11.78
C GLY A 187 -4.98 -15.84 11.20
N TRP A 188 -6.20 -15.35 10.99
CA TRP A 188 -6.43 -14.05 10.39
C TRP A 188 -6.30 -12.93 11.42
N SER A 189 -5.31 -12.05 11.24
CA SER A 189 -5.21 -10.84 12.06
C SER A 189 -6.31 -9.84 11.68
N PHE A 190 -7.25 -9.65 12.60
CA PHE A 190 -8.31 -8.65 12.45
C PHE A 190 -7.73 -7.22 12.26
N PRO A 191 -6.75 -6.74 13.05
CA PRO A 191 -6.12 -5.44 12.80
C PRO A 191 -5.49 -5.30 11.40
N LEU A 192 -4.84 -6.35 10.90
CA LEU A 192 -4.24 -6.35 9.57
C LEU A 192 -5.31 -6.26 8.47
N ILE A 193 -6.36 -7.08 8.56
CA ILE A 193 -7.47 -7.05 7.60
C ILE A 193 -8.10 -5.66 7.60
N MET A 194 -8.40 -5.11 8.77
CA MET A 194 -9.09 -3.83 8.86
C MET A 194 -8.21 -2.64 8.47
N THR A 195 -6.89 -2.74 8.62
CA THR A 195 -5.94 -1.76 8.07
C THR A 195 -6.05 -1.67 6.55
N VAL A 196 -6.29 -2.79 5.87
CA VAL A 196 -6.45 -2.84 4.41
C VAL A 196 -7.89 -2.53 3.97
N ALA A 197 -8.87 -3.06 4.70
CA ALA A 197 -10.29 -2.89 4.41
C ALA A 197 -10.78 -1.47 4.67
N GLY A 198 -10.17 -0.75 5.60
CA GLY A 198 -10.54 0.63 5.93
C GLY A 198 -10.62 1.58 4.73
N PRO A 199 -9.53 1.73 3.97
CA PRO A 199 -9.57 2.51 2.73
C PRO A 199 -10.59 2.00 1.71
N LEU A 200 -10.83 0.68 1.63
CA LEU A 200 -11.88 0.11 0.77
C LEU A 200 -13.28 0.51 1.20
N MET A 201 -13.52 0.65 2.51
CA MET A 201 -14.81 1.08 3.05
C MET A 201 -15.12 2.56 2.77
N SER A 202 -14.18 3.31 2.17
CA SER A 202 -14.49 4.61 1.58
C SER A 202 -15.21 4.52 0.25
N LEU A 203 -15.05 3.43 -0.52
CA LEU A 203 -15.62 3.29 -1.87
C LEU A 203 -17.14 3.44 -1.90
N PRO A 204 -17.90 2.88 -0.94
CA PRO A 204 -19.33 3.15 -0.87
C PRO A 204 -19.64 4.64 -0.68
N ASN A 205 -18.89 5.37 0.13
CA ASN A 205 -19.16 6.80 0.36
C ASN A 205 -18.78 7.63 -0.84
N VAL A 206 -17.68 7.30 -1.52
CA VAL A 206 -17.33 8.00 -2.74
C VAL A 206 -18.38 7.70 -3.83
N GLY A 207 -18.73 6.43 -4.05
CA GLY A 207 -19.78 6.07 -5.00
C GLY A 207 -21.17 6.65 -4.67
N LEU A 208 -21.52 6.74 -3.38
CA LEU A 208 -22.75 7.37 -2.91
C LEU A 208 -22.69 8.90 -2.94
N ASN A 209 -21.51 9.51 -2.80
CA ASN A 209 -21.28 10.94 -3.03
C ASN A 209 -21.52 11.29 -4.48
N GLU A 210 -20.98 10.49 -5.40
CA GLU A 210 -21.22 10.61 -6.84
C GLU A 210 -22.69 10.44 -7.21
N TRP A 211 -23.38 9.48 -6.59
CA TRP A 211 -24.82 9.29 -6.76
C TRP A 211 -25.64 10.43 -6.14
N GLY A 212 -25.23 10.94 -4.98
CA GLY A 212 -25.85 12.08 -4.30
C GLY A 212 -25.83 13.34 -5.16
N HIS A 213 -24.70 13.65 -5.80
CA HIS A 213 -24.58 14.78 -6.72
C HIS A 213 -25.46 14.66 -7.97
N ALA A 214 -25.80 13.45 -8.42
CA ALA A 214 -26.62 13.23 -9.61
C ALA A 214 -28.14 13.27 -9.33
N PHE A 215 -28.58 13.00 -8.09
CA PHE A 215 -30.00 12.78 -7.78
C PHE A 215 -30.53 13.56 -6.57
N TRP A 216 -29.69 14.27 -5.82
CA TRP A 216 -30.07 14.96 -4.59
C TRP A 216 -29.74 16.45 -4.66
N PHE A 217 -30.76 17.32 -4.67
CA PHE A 217 -30.64 18.79 -4.64
C PHE A 217 -30.22 19.36 -3.26
N MET A 218 -29.34 18.68 -2.51
CA MET A 218 -28.74 19.25 -1.31
C MET A 218 -27.26 19.50 -1.54
N GLU A 219 -26.98 20.65 -2.13
CA GLU A 219 -25.68 21.29 -2.03
C GLU A 219 -25.41 21.57 -0.53
N GLU A 220 -24.31 21.00 0.00
CA GLU A 220 -23.61 21.48 1.21
C GLU A 220 -24.16 21.17 2.61
N LEU A 221 -24.56 19.91 2.91
CA LEU A 221 -24.62 19.47 4.31
C LEU A 221 -23.69 18.28 4.58
N PHE A 222 -22.51 18.57 5.14
CA PHE A 222 -21.49 17.59 5.55
C PHE A 222 -22.00 16.53 6.55
N SER A 223 -23.17 16.73 7.15
CA SER A 223 -23.84 15.77 8.06
C SER A 223 -24.79 14.80 7.37
N ALA A 224 -24.95 14.87 6.04
CA ALA A 224 -25.80 13.94 5.30
C ALA A 224 -25.32 12.49 5.47
N PRO A 225 -26.23 11.50 5.57
CA PRO A 225 -25.86 10.09 5.79
C PRO A 225 -24.85 9.52 4.79
N LEU A 226 -24.77 10.07 3.58
CA LEU A 226 -23.80 9.68 2.56
C LEU A 226 -22.33 9.91 3.00
N HIS A 227 -22.08 10.86 3.91
CA HIS A 227 -20.74 11.17 4.42
C HIS A 227 -20.34 10.30 5.63
N TRP A 228 -21.26 9.54 6.22
CA TRP A 228 -21.00 8.82 7.46
C TRP A 228 -19.97 7.69 7.31
N GLY A 229 -19.80 7.10 6.13
CA GLY A 229 -18.74 6.11 5.99
C GLY A 229 -17.33 6.70 5.87
N PHE A 230 -17.15 8.02 5.70
CA PHE A 230 -15.83 8.65 5.93
C PHE A 230 -15.39 8.48 7.40
N VAL A 231 -16.34 8.38 8.33
CA VAL A 231 -16.06 8.07 9.74
C VAL A 231 -15.46 6.68 9.87
N ILE A 232 -15.90 5.70 9.06
CA ILE A 232 -15.35 4.34 9.05
C ILE A 232 -13.88 4.35 8.57
N LEU A 233 -13.54 5.22 7.61
CA LEU A 233 -12.15 5.42 7.19
C LEU A 233 -11.29 6.00 8.33
N ALA A 234 -11.84 6.91 9.14
CA ALA A 234 -11.14 7.40 10.33
C ALA A 234 -10.96 6.29 11.39
N TRP A 235 -11.97 5.44 11.61
CA TRP A 235 -11.85 4.26 12.48
C TRP A 235 -10.81 3.27 11.98
N ALA A 236 -10.61 3.18 10.66
CA ALA A 236 -9.61 2.31 10.09
C ALA A 236 -8.18 2.63 10.53
N ALA A 237 -7.88 3.92 10.74
CA ALA A 237 -6.59 4.35 11.25
C ALA A 237 -6.30 3.78 12.64
N LEU A 238 -7.32 3.50 13.48
CA LEU A 238 -7.11 2.88 14.79
C LEU A 238 -6.65 1.42 14.69
N PHE A 239 -7.03 0.69 13.64
CA PHE A 239 -6.56 -0.67 13.43
C PHE A 239 -5.07 -0.74 13.08
N GLN A 240 -4.49 0.35 12.57
CA GLN A 240 -3.04 0.46 12.39
C GLN A 240 -2.31 0.40 13.74
N GLY A 241 -2.88 0.97 14.80
CA GLY A 241 -2.38 0.84 16.16
C GLY A 241 -2.39 -0.61 16.64
N GLY A 242 -3.48 -1.34 16.40
CA GLY A 242 -3.56 -2.78 16.69
C GLY A 242 -2.53 -3.61 15.92
N LEU A 243 -2.31 -3.29 14.64
CA LEU A 243 -1.28 -3.94 13.83
C LEU A 243 0.13 -3.62 14.36
N ALA A 244 0.39 -2.38 14.75
CA ALA A 244 1.67 -1.97 15.33
C ALA A 244 1.97 -2.74 16.61
N VAL A 245 0.98 -2.91 17.50
CA VAL A 245 1.13 -3.72 18.72
C VAL A 245 1.48 -5.17 18.39
N GLN A 246 0.81 -5.80 17.41
CA GLN A 246 1.15 -7.16 16.99
C GLN A 246 2.59 -7.29 16.49
N ILE A 247 3.04 -6.33 15.69
CA ILE A 247 4.39 -6.31 15.14
C ILE A 247 5.41 -6.12 16.28
N ILE A 248 5.21 -5.12 17.15
CA ILE A 248 6.11 -4.81 18.26
C ILE A 248 6.21 -5.98 19.24
N ALA A 249 5.07 -6.58 19.62
CA ALA A 249 5.05 -7.74 20.50
C ALA A 249 5.81 -8.92 19.90
N ARG A 250 5.62 -9.19 18.60
CA ARG A 250 6.36 -10.27 17.93
C ARG A 250 7.86 -9.99 17.87
N PHE A 251 8.26 -8.76 17.56
CA PHE A 251 9.67 -8.36 17.61
C PHE A 251 10.25 -8.54 19.01
N SER A 252 9.54 -8.12 20.07
CA SER A 252 9.98 -8.32 21.45
C SER A 252 10.28 -9.79 21.73
N ASN A 253 9.34 -10.69 21.42
CA ASN A 253 9.53 -12.12 21.65
C ASN A 253 10.69 -12.70 20.82
N LEU A 254 10.87 -12.23 19.58
CA LEU A 254 11.99 -12.67 18.73
C LEU A 254 13.35 -12.21 19.28
N LEU A 255 13.43 -11.00 19.82
CA LEU A 255 14.62 -10.49 20.49
C LEU A 255 14.90 -11.26 21.79
N ASP A 256 13.87 -11.61 22.54
CA ASP A 256 14.00 -12.40 23.77
C ASP A 256 14.59 -13.80 23.51
N VAL A 257 14.14 -14.48 22.45
CA VAL A 257 14.70 -15.78 22.07
C VAL A 257 16.15 -15.64 21.58
N GLU A 258 16.42 -14.67 20.69
CA GLU A 258 17.73 -14.55 20.05
C GLU A 258 18.81 -13.99 21.00
N TRP A 259 18.51 -12.90 21.71
CA TRP A 259 19.45 -12.20 22.59
C TRP A 259 19.36 -12.63 24.06
N ASN A 260 18.15 -12.83 24.59
CA ASN A 260 17.96 -13.19 26.01
C ASN A 260 17.92 -14.70 26.25
N LYS A 261 18.06 -15.52 25.19
CA LYS A 261 18.10 -17.00 25.25
C LYS A 261 16.86 -17.62 25.92
N GLN A 262 15.72 -16.95 25.79
CA GLN A 262 14.42 -17.48 26.21
C GLN A 262 14.01 -18.70 25.37
N ASP A 263 13.12 -19.52 25.93
CA ASP A 263 12.59 -20.69 25.22
C ASP A 263 11.79 -20.24 23.99
N ARG A 264 11.93 -20.98 22.88
CA ARG A 264 11.20 -20.73 21.63
C ARG A 264 9.68 -20.86 21.81
N ALA A 265 9.20 -21.57 22.83
CA ALA A 265 7.78 -21.72 23.16
C ALA A 265 7.01 -20.38 23.18
N ILE A 266 7.65 -19.28 23.60
CA ILE A 266 7.05 -17.92 23.57
C ILE A 266 6.64 -17.44 22.16
N LEU A 267 7.23 -18.02 21.11
CA LEU A 267 6.89 -17.76 19.72
C LEU A 267 5.74 -18.65 19.23
N ASP A 268 5.56 -19.83 19.82
CA ASP A 268 4.65 -20.84 19.32
C ASP A 268 3.30 -20.83 20.04
N ASP A 269 3.28 -20.45 21.32
CA ASP A 269 2.10 -20.49 22.21
C ASP A 269 1.24 -19.20 22.18
N VAL A 270 1.49 -18.30 21.23
CA VAL A 270 0.77 -16.99 21.16
C VAL A 270 -0.70 -17.14 20.78
N VAL A 271 -1.10 -18.28 20.20
CA VAL A 271 -2.49 -18.63 19.89
C VAL A 271 -2.76 -20.03 20.43
N THR A 272 -2.85 -20.19 21.74
CA THR A 272 -3.54 -21.35 22.30
C THR A 272 -5.01 -21.22 21.91
N ALA A 273 -5.47 -22.04 20.96
CA ALA A 273 -6.89 -22.17 20.70
C ALA A 273 -7.62 -22.47 22.02
N PRO A 274 -8.80 -21.85 22.28
CA PRO A 274 -9.62 -22.21 23.42
C PRO A 274 -10.04 -23.68 23.36
#